data_AF-F7K156-F1
#
_entry.id   AF-F7K156-F1
#
_cell.length_a   1.000
_cell.length_b   1.000
_cell.length_c   1.000
_cell.angle_alpha   90.00
_cell.angle_beta   90.00
_cell.angle_gamma   90.00
#
_symmetry.space_group_name_H-M   'P 1'
#
loop_
_entity.id
_entity.type
_entity.pdbx_description
1 polymer ?
#
loop_
_entity_poly.entity_id
_entity_poly.type
_entity_poly.pdbx_seq_one_letter_code
_entity_poly.pdbx_strand_id
1 'polypeptide(L)' 'MTELQLKIITKAVEIRMENGEKIDTILSSYPKLNDDEKNFIKDTFSFEMH' A
#
# COMPACT_ATOMS: atom_id res chain seq x y z
N MET A 1 10.95 5.29 5.26
CA MET A 1 11.39 4.30 4.26
C MET A 1 12.17 5.00 3.15
N THR A 2 12.94 4.31 2.31
CA THR A 2 13.43 4.94 1.06
C THR A 2 12.33 4.94 -0.01
N GLU A 3 12.41 5.84 -0.99
CA GLU A 3 11.45 5.91 -2.10
C GLU A 3 11.35 4.57 -2.86
N LEU A 4 12.48 3.89 -3.09
CA LEU A 4 12.51 2.59 -3.76
C LEU A 4 11.77 1.52 -2.95
N GLN A 5 11.97 1.49 -1.63
CA GLN A 5 11.27 0.54 -0.75
C GLN A 5 9.77 0.82 -0.73
N LEU A 6 9.36 2.09 -0.70
CA LEU A 6 7.95 2.46 -0.75
C LEU A 6 7.31 2.00 -2.06
N LYS A 7 7.96 2.20 -3.21
CA LYS A 7 7.48 1.71 -4.52
C LYS A 7 7.32 0.19 -4.56
N ILE A 8 8.27 -0.56 -4.01
CA ILE A 8 8.19 -2.02 -3.93
C ILE A 8 6.98 -2.46 -3.10
N ILE A 9 6.75 -1.79 -1.96
CA ILE A 9 5.61 -2.08 -1.09
C ILE A 9 4.30 -1.74 -1.80
N THR A 10 4.20 -0.60 -2.48
CA THR A 10 3.01 -0.22 -3.25
C THR A 10 2.67 -1.31 -4.28
N LYS A 11 3.65 -1.79 -5.06
CA LYS A 11 3.40 -2.88 -6.03
C LYS A 11 2.97 -4.18 -5.35
N ALA A 12 3.54 -4.51 -4.19
CA ALA A 12 3.13 -5.68 -3.43
C ALA A 12 1.69 -5.55 -2.90
N VAL A 13 1.27 -4.35 -2.50
CA VAL A 13 -0.11 -4.07 -2.06
C VAL A 13 -1.08 -4.26 -3.23
N GLU A 14 -0.78 -3.75 -4.41
CA GLU A 14 -1.59 -3.92 -5.63
C GLU A 14 -1.87 -5.40 -5.92
N ILE A 15 -0.82 -6.23 -5.98
CA ILE A 15 -0.93 -7.68 -6.25
C ILE A 15 -1.80 -8.37 -5.19
N ARG A 16 -1.68 -7.97 -3.92
CA ARG A 16 -2.49 -8.56 -2.83
C ARG A 16 -3.94 -8.11 -2.90
N MET A 17 -4.20 -6.87 -3.30
CA MET A 17 -5.56 -6.38 -3.56
C MET A 17 -6.20 -7.10 -4.74
N GLU A 18 -5.46 -7.37 -5.82
CA GLU A 18 -5.92 -8.19 -6.96
C GLU A 18 -6.31 -9.61 -6.53
N ASN A 19 -5.63 -10.16 -5.51
CA ASN A 19 -5.98 -11.44 -4.90
C ASN A 19 -7.14 -11.37 -3.90
N GLY A 20 -7.79 -10.21 -3.74
CA GLY A 20 -8.97 -10.00 -2.89
C GLY A 20 -8.68 -9.62 -1.44
N GLU A 21 -7.43 -9.34 -1.08
CA GLU A 21 -7.11 -8.85 0.26
C GLU A 21 -7.49 -7.37 0.43
N LYS A 22 -7.95 -7.00 1.63
CA LYS A 22 -8.28 -5.59 1.95
C LYS A 22 -7.01 -4.79 2.24
N ILE A 23 -6.94 -3.58 1.68
CA ILE A 23 -5.79 -2.67 1.85
C ILE A 23 -5.40 -2.45 3.32
N ASP A 24 -6.35 -2.25 4.22
CA ASP A 24 -6.07 -2.06 5.66
C ASP A 24 -5.41 -3.29 6.30
N THR A 25 -5.79 -4.49 5.86
CA THR A 25 -5.20 -5.75 6.34
C THR A 25 -3.77 -5.90 5.81
N ILE A 26 -3.56 -5.57 4.53
CA ILE A 26 -2.24 -5.61 3.92
C ILE A 26 -1.29 -4.62 4.63
N LEU A 27 -1.71 -3.36 4.81
CA LEU A 27 -0.89 -2.33 5.44
C LEU A 27 -0.55 -2.63 6.91
N SER A 28 -1.43 -3.34 7.61
CA SER A 28 -1.15 -3.82 8.97
C SER A 28 0.01 -4.82 9.04
N SER A 29 0.34 -5.48 7.90
CA SER A 29 1.49 -6.40 7.80
C SER A 29 2.84 -5.67 7.64
N TYR A 30 2.83 -4.34 7.47
CA TYR A 30 4.02 -3.52 7.28
C TYR A 30 4.22 -2.57 8.49
N PRO A 31 4.73 -3.05 9.63
CA PRO A 31 4.88 -2.26 10.86
C PRO A 31 5.89 -1.11 10.74
N LYS A 32 6.72 -1.12 9.69
CA LYS A 32 7.72 -0.07 9.41
C LYS A 32 7.14 1.11 8.63
N LEU A 33 5.92 1.00 8.11
CA LEU A 33 5.24 2.13 7.48
C LEU A 33 4.74 3.09 8.57
N ASN A 34 5.09 4.36 8.43
CA ASN A 34 4.41 5.42 9.18
C ASN A 34 3.05 5.75 8.55
N ASP A 35 2.29 6.64 9.18
CA ASP A 35 0.93 6.95 8.73
C ASP A 35 0.90 7.73 7.42
N ASP A 36 1.89 8.59 7.16
CA ASP A 36 2.02 9.31 5.88
C ASP A 36 2.27 8.33 4.72
N GLU A 37 3.15 7.35 4.92
CA GLU A 37 3.45 6.31 3.92
C GLU A 37 2.24 5.40 3.69
N LYS A 38 1.46 5.07 4.73
CA LYS A 38 0.20 4.32 4.58
C LYS A 38 -0.82 5.12 3.78
N ASN A 39 -0.98 6.41 4.09
CA ASN A 39 -1.94 7.28 3.40
C ASN A 39 -1.56 7.44 1.93
N PHE A 40 -0.27 7.65 1.62
CA PHE A 40 0.21 7.69 0.23
C PHE A 40 -0.21 6.44 -0.57
N ILE A 41 -0.04 5.24 0.01
CA ILE A 41 -0.42 3.99 -0.65
C ILE A 41 -1.95 3.91 -0.82
N LYS A 42 -2.73 4.29 0.20
CA LYS A 42 -4.19 4.32 0.14
C LYS A 42 -4.70 5.28 -0.95
N ASP A 43 -4.13 6.46 -1.02
CA ASP A 43 -4.50 7.48 -2.00
C ASP A 43 -4.20 7.03 -3.43
N THR A 44 -3.07 6.35 -3.63
CA THR A 44 -2.68 5.75 -4.91
C THR A 44 -3.80 4.85 -5.45
N PHE A 45 -4.33 3.94 -4.63
CA PHE A 45 -5.39 3.00 -5.06
C PHE A 45 -6.81 3.55 -4.96
N SER A 46 -7.02 4.64 -4.22
CA SER A 46 -8.31 5.33 -4.19
C SER A 46 -8.55 6.15 -5.46
N PHE A 47 -7.47 6.61 -6.12
CA PHE A 47 -7.54 7.38 -7.36
C PHE A 47 -7.65 6.50 -8.62
N GLU A 48 -7.09 5.30 -8.61
CA GLU A 48 -7.07 4.40 -9.78
C GLU A 48 -8.37 3.57 -9.98
N MET A 49 -9.29 3.56 -9.01
CA MET A 49 -10.59 2.84 -9.13
C MET A 49 -11.77 3.70 -9.60
N HIS A 50 -11.50 4.87 -10.20
CA HIS A 50 -12.49 5.74 -10.85
C HIS A 50 -12.25 5.85 -12.36
#